data_AF-A0A813VQ01-F1
#
_entry.id   AF-A0A813VQ01-F1
#
_cell.length_a   1.000
_cell.length_b   1.000
_cell.length_c   1.000
_cell.angle_alpha   90.00
_cell.angle_beta   90.00
_cell.angle_gamma   90.00
#
_symmetry.space_group_name_H-M   'P 1'
#
loop_
_entity.id
_entity.type
_entity.pdbx_description
1 polymer ?
#
loop_
_entity_poly.entity_id
_entity_poly.type
_entity_poly.pdbx_seq_one_letter_code
_entity_poly.pdbx_strand_id
1 'polypeptide(L)'
;MSDNNLIQTSEFMAYNNDAIEYYTLSTCYIEETCKIKLNETKQRFYDIKRDPYIEIIDFEAIIEKRPTEIDETSARVLKYKSPSFMASVTFRFPPIHSNECWKVGFIQACDCMIFQNQYGDFGFSSWEFPQLIVRDVSMINDSCGRNYPWYGSKNQVVTIQGPINKQTEHTINMRDLFVPWIPWDIPTCEGEQSCLTHIYRHQRFYVWLCAMNCTKNELLIIHTIRWMQTIEIDVKPNLYRGIRATLISNPEPEQPIFLKRNIFIPSCALQEPSANNAQLLIWKPTQGEPLVVVNPKYRDRSTIKYFSRYLLKN
;
A
#
# COMPACT_ATOMS: atom_id res chain seq x y z
N MET A 1 -21.00 -20.15 -50.43
CA MET A 1 -21.42 -20.10 -49.02
C MET A 1 -20.26 -20.64 -48.20
N SER A 2 -19.13 -19.95 -48.22
CA SER A 2 -18.76 -18.76 -47.42
C SER A 2 -18.36 -19.14 -46.00
N ASP A 3 -17.05 -19.36 -45.88
CA ASP A 3 -16.22 -19.29 -44.68
C ASP A 3 -16.60 -18.11 -43.80
N ASN A 4 -16.84 -18.34 -42.50
CA ASN A 4 -17.01 -17.27 -41.51
C ASN A 4 -16.83 -17.74 -40.05
N ASN A 5 -15.92 -18.70 -39.77
CA ASN A 5 -15.74 -19.24 -38.41
C ASN A 5 -14.31 -19.11 -37.85
N LEU A 6 -13.51 -18.17 -38.34
CA LEU A 6 -12.12 -17.99 -37.87
C LEU A 6 -11.76 -16.55 -37.45
N ILE A 7 -12.72 -15.63 -37.38
CA ILE A 7 -12.45 -14.20 -37.10
C ILE A 7 -12.83 -13.78 -35.65
N GLN A 8 -13.69 -14.52 -34.95
CA GLN A 8 -14.17 -14.10 -33.62
C GLN A 8 -13.24 -14.39 -32.43
N THR A 9 -12.21 -15.23 -32.60
CA THR A 9 -11.25 -15.52 -31.51
C THR A 9 -10.07 -14.56 -31.47
N SER A 10 -9.75 -13.86 -32.57
CA SER A 10 -8.67 -12.88 -32.62
C SER A 10 -9.06 -11.51 -32.06
N GLU A 11 -10.31 -11.06 -32.24
CA GLU A 11 -10.78 -9.77 -31.71
C GLU A 11 -10.97 -9.78 -30.19
N PHE A 12 -11.35 -10.92 -29.59
CA PHE A 12 -11.52 -11.07 -28.14
C PHE A 12 -10.18 -11.14 -27.38
N MET A 13 -9.13 -11.66 -28.02
CA MET A 13 -7.76 -11.59 -27.47
C MET A 13 -7.11 -10.21 -27.68
N ALA A 14 -7.44 -9.49 -28.75
CA ALA A 14 -6.95 -8.13 -28.99
C ALA A 14 -7.48 -7.14 -27.93
N TYR A 15 -8.75 -7.21 -27.55
CA TYR A 15 -9.34 -6.30 -26.56
C TYR A 15 -8.80 -6.48 -25.13
N ASN A 16 -8.47 -7.73 -24.74
CA ASN A 16 -7.83 -8.01 -23.45
C ASN A 16 -6.33 -7.65 -23.46
N ASN A 17 -5.65 -7.84 -24.60
CA ASN A 17 -4.27 -7.39 -24.74
C ASN A 17 -4.17 -5.86 -24.75
N ASP A 18 -5.09 -5.12 -25.36
CA ASP A 18 -5.08 -3.65 -25.35
C ASP A 18 -5.30 -3.08 -23.94
N ALA A 19 -6.17 -3.68 -23.12
CA ALA A 19 -6.39 -3.25 -21.74
C ALA A 19 -5.18 -3.58 -20.84
N ILE A 20 -4.54 -4.74 -21.03
CA ILE A 20 -3.31 -5.09 -20.34
C ILE A 20 -2.16 -4.20 -20.83
N GLU A 21 -2.03 -3.93 -22.13
CA GLU A 21 -0.96 -3.13 -22.73
C GLU A 21 -1.08 -1.64 -22.37
N TYR A 22 -2.30 -1.09 -22.26
CA TYR A 22 -2.52 0.28 -21.75
C TYR A 22 -2.07 0.45 -20.29
N TYR A 23 -2.24 -0.59 -19.44
CA TYR A 23 -1.75 -0.56 -18.06
C TYR A 23 -0.26 -0.94 -17.95
N THR A 24 0.25 -1.82 -18.80
CA THR A 24 1.67 -2.23 -18.86
C THR A 24 2.55 -1.09 -19.38
N LEU A 25 2.05 -0.28 -20.32
CA LEU A 25 2.69 0.97 -20.77
C LEU A 25 2.67 2.05 -19.68
N SER A 26 1.65 2.06 -18.81
CA SER A 26 1.60 3.00 -17.66
C SER A 26 2.56 2.61 -16.52
N THR A 27 2.85 1.31 -16.37
CA THR A 27 3.77 0.79 -15.34
C THR A 27 5.23 0.73 -15.80
N CYS A 28 5.51 0.52 -17.10
CA CYS A 28 6.88 0.65 -17.64
C CYS A 28 7.41 2.10 -17.57
N TYR A 29 6.54 3.11 -17.62
CA TYR A 29 6.96 4.51 -17.48
C TYR A 29 7.43 4.90 -16.05
N ILE A 30 7.25 4.01 -15.06
CA ILE A 30 7.63 4.25 -13.65
C ILE A 30 9.15 4.17 -13.46
N GLU A 31 9.88 3.40 -14.27
CA GLU A 31 11.34 3.30 -14.15
C GLU A 31 12.07 4.54 -14.71
N GLU A 32 11.55 5.17 -15.77
CA GLU A 32 12.21 6.32 -16.40
C GLU A 32 11.85 7.70 -15.79
N THR A 33 10.71 7.83 -15.10
CA THR A 33 10.26 9.12 -14.55
C THR A 33 10.70 9.45 -13.13
N CYS A 34 11.47 8.58 -12.46
CA CYS A 34 12.18 8.89 -11.21
C CYS A 34 13.22 10.03 -11.33
N LYS A 35 13.34 10.65 -12.51
CA LYS A 35 14.23 11.81 -12.78
C LYS A 35 13.51 13.17 -12.81
N ILE A 36 12.21 13.27 -12.57
CA ILE A 36 11.50 14.54 -12.71
C ILE A 36 11.44 15.34 -11.38
N LYS A 37 12.33 16.33 -11.31
CA LYS A 37 12.25 17.63 -10.59
C LYS A 37 12.06 17.58 -9.07
N LEU A 38 13.18 17.30 -8.39
CA LEU A 38 13.54 17.94 -7.12
C LEU A 38 13.65 19.46 -7.36
N ASN A 39 12.57 20.19 -7.11
CA ASN A 39 12.63 21.61 -6.80
C ASN A 39 11.31 22.03 -6.16
N GLU A 40 11.30 22.19 -4.84
CA GLU A 40 10.62 23.29 -4.16
C GLU A 40 11.03 23.37 -2.68
N THR A 41 12.12 24.12 -2.47
CA THR A 41 12.25 25.23 -1.52
C THR A 41 11.84 25.05 -0.04
N LYS A 42 12.87 25.03 0.83
CA LYS A 42 12.87 25.24 2.30
C LYS A 42 12.13 24.21 3.17
N GLN A 43 12.43 22.93 2.97
CA GLN A 43 12.44 21.99 4.09
C GLN A 43 13.82 22.07 4.75
N ARG A 44 13.88 22.23 6.08
CA ARG A 44 15.12 21.98 6.83
C ARG A 44 15.55 20.57 6.44
N PHE A 45 16.63 20.47 5.67
CA PHE A 45 17.18 19.21 5.24
C PHE A 45 17.42 18.36 6.48
N TYR A 46 16.69 17.26 6.61
CA TYR A 46 17.06 16.19 7.53
C TYR A 46 18.36 15.63 6.96
N ASP A 47 19.50 16.16 7.42
CA ASP A 47 20.80 15.63 7.06
C ASP A 47 20.80 14.14 7.37
N ILE A 48 20.98 13.32 6.34
CA ILE A 48 21.14 11.87 6.46
C ILE A 48 22.52 11.63 7.09
N LYS A 49 22.63 11.88 8.39
CA LYS A 49 23.73 11.39 9.21
C LYS A 49 23.36 9.98 9.63
N ARG A 50 24.22 9.01 9.33
CA ARG A 50 24.29 7.83 10.18
C ARG A 50 24.78 8.35 11.52
N ASP A 51 23.93 8.33 12.53
CA ASP A 51 24.43 8.50 13.88
C ASP A 51 25.26 7.25 14.20
N PRO A 52 26.57 7.38 14.42
CA PRO A 52 27.46 6.24 14.63
C PRO A 52 27.21 5.54 15.98
N TYR A 53 26.26 6.00 16.78
CA TYR A 53 26.08 5.57 18.17
C TYR A 53 24.83 4.71 18.42
N ILE A 54 23.89 4.58 17.48
CA ILE A 54 22.79 3.60 17.59
C ILE A 54 23.24 2.26 17.01
N GLU A 55 23.38 1.26 17.86
CA GLU A 55 23.85 -0.08 17.48
C GLU A 55 22.67 -0.99 17.20
N ILE A 56 22.61 -1.58 16.00
CA ILE A 56 21.63 -2.63 15.68
C ILE A 56 22.20 -3.98 16.13
N ILE A 57 21.52 -4.63 17.06
CA ILE A 57 21.89 -5.96 17.57
C ILE A 57 21.33 -7.04 16.66
N ASP A 58 20.05 -6.92 16.34
CA ASP A 58 19.33 -7.86 15.49
C ASP A 58 18.25 -7.11 14.71
N PHE A 59 18.07 -7.47 13.45
CA PHE A 59 17.03 -6.89 12.61
C PHE A 59 16.56 -7.91 11.56
N GLU A 60 15.33 -8.37 11.74
CA GLU A 60 14.66 -9.27 10.82
C GLU A 60 13.44 -8.60 10.18
N ALA A 61 13.19 -8.91 8.91
CA ALA A 61 11.95 -8.60 8.22
C ALA A 61 11.53 -9.78 7.35
N ILE A 62 10.30 -10.26 7.54
CA ILE A 62 9.77 -11.46 6.88
C ILE A 62 8.31 -11.27 6.49
N ILE A 63 7.87 -12.02 5.49
CA ILE A 63 6.44 -12.27 5.24
C ILE A 63 6.16 -13.72 5.60
N GLU A 64 5.09 -13.96 6.36
CA GLU A 64 4.69 -15.32 6.77
C GLU A 64 4.71 -16.28 5.58
N LYS A 65 5.39 -17.43 5.71
CA LYS A 65 5.51 -18.43 4.64
C LYS A 65 4.28 -19.33 4.59
N ARG A 66 3.14 -18.74 4.24
CA ARG A 66 1.86 -19.43 4.04
C ARG A 66 1.11 -18.79 2.87
N PRO A 67 0.17 -19.50 2.22
CA PRO A 67 -0.68 -18.90 1.21
C PRO A 67 -1.67 -17.90 1.82
N THR A 68 -2.26 -17.08 0.96
CA THR A 68 -3.46 -16.30 1.30
C THR A 68 -4.62 -17.26 1.60
N GLU A 69 -5.26 -17.07 2.74
CA GLU A 69 -6.44 -17.84 3.14
C GLU A 69 -7.69 -17.20 2.53
N ILE A 70 -8.56 -18.02 1.94
CA ILE A 70 -9.85 -17.59 1.36
C ILE A 70 -10.99 -18.16 2.22
N ASP A 71 -11.94 -17.31 2.57
CA ASP A 71 -13.12 -17.64 3.36
C ASP A 71 -14.39 -17.20 2.62
N GLU A 72 -15.15 -18.19 2.14
CA GLU A 72 -16.43 -18.05 1.44
C GLU A 72 -17.65 -18.31 2.34
N THR A 73 -17.49 -18.38 3.67
CA THR A 73 -18.59 -18.71 4.59
C THR A 73 -19.71 -17.67 4.59
N SER A 74 -19.39 -16.41 4.28
CA SER A 74 -20.35 -15.31 4.23
C SER A 74 -21.15 -15.32 2.94
N ALA A 75 -22.47 -15.18 3.07
CA ALA A 75 -23.36 -15.06 1.93
C ALA A 75 -23.24 -13.74 1.18
N ARG A 76 -22.61 -12.72 1.76
CA ARG A 76 -22.54 -11.34 1.22
C ARG A 76 -21.16 -10.94 0.71
N VAL A 77 -20.10 -11.53 1.26
CA VAL A 77 -18.72 -11.15 0.95
C VAL A 77 -17.81 -12.37 0.84
N LEU A 78 -16.81 -12.29 -0.03
CA LEU A 78 -15.59 -13.08 0.05
C LEU A 78 -14.65 -12.40 1.05
N LYS A 79 -14.12 -13.15 2.00
CA LYS A 79 -13.02 -12.68 2.85
C LYS A 79 -11.75 -13.37 2.41
N TYR A 80 -10.65 -12.62 2.43
CA TYR A 80 -9.34 -13.26 2.37
C TYR A 80 -8.42 -12.66 3.43
N LYS A 81 -7.44 -13.45 3.85
CA LYS A 81 -6.44 -13.04 4.83
C LYS A 81 -5.06 -13.32 4.25
N SER A 82 -4.32 -12.25 3.98
CA SER A 82 -2.97 -12.39 3.47
C SER A 82 -2.02 -12.95 4.52
N PRO A 83 -0.84 -13.43 4.09
CA PRO A 83 0.32 -13.51 4.95
C PRO A 83 0.67 -12.14 5.51
N SER A 84 1.19 -12.09 6.73
CA SER A 84 1.54 -10.81 7.37
C SER A 84 2.98 -10.45 7.06
N PHE A 85 3.23 -9.19 6.71
CA PHE A 85 4.57 -8.61 6.80
C PHE A 85 4.89 -8.36 8.27
N MET A 86 6.09 -8.72 8.70
CA MET A 86 6.58 -8.51 10.05
C MET A 86 8.01 -8.00 9.99
N ALA A 87 8.32 -7.01 10.83
CA ALA A 87 9.69 -6.57 11.05
C ALA A 87 9.93 -6.40 12.55
N SER A 88 11.09 -6.87 13.02
CA SER A 88 11.51 -6.85 14.41
C SER A 88 12.95 -6.38 14.48
N VAL A 89 13.22 -5.38 15.31
CA VAL A 89 14.57 -4.89 15.52
C VAL A 89 14.87 -4.75 17.01
N THR A 90 16.04 -5.23 17.39
CA THR A 90 16.65 -4.99 18.70
C THR A 90 17.86 -4.10 18.51
N PHE A 91 17.94 -3.01 19.27
CA PHE A 91 19.01 -2.02 19.15
C PHE A 91 19.44 -1.48 20.51
N ARG A 92 20.71 -1.03 20.61
CA ARG A 92 21.21 -0.25 21.74
C ARG A 92 21.22 1.22 21.38
N PHE A 93 20.59 2.01 22.23
CA PHE A 93 20.59 3.46 22.16
C PHE A 93 21.70 4.03 23.07
N PRO A 94 22.45 5.04 22.62
CA PRO A 94 23.55 5.62 23.40
C PRO A 94 23.03 6.39 24.63
N PRO A 95 23.91 6.68 25.61
CA PRO A 95 23.60 7.61 26.69
C PRO A 95 23.13 8.97 26.16
N ILE A 96 22.16 9.58 26.84
CA ILE A 96 21.62 10.90 26.53
C ILE A 96 22.00 11.83 27.67
N HIS A 97 22.91 12.77 27.47
CA HIS A 97 23.42 13.61 28.57
C HIS A 97 22.52 14.82 28.89
N SER A 98 21.69 15.24 27.93
CA SER A 98 20.77 16.37 28.02
C SER A 98 19.33 15.90 28.24
N ASN A 99 18.41 16.83 28.51
CA ASN A 99 16.97 16.55 28.59
C ASN A 99 16.34 16.42 27.19
N GLU A 100 16.94 15.61 26.33
CA GLU A 100 16.45 15.33 24.98
C GLU A 100 15.44 14.19 24.98
N CYS A 101 14.44 14.29 24.11
CA CYS A 101 13.46 13.24 23.87
C CYS A 101 13.71 12.64 22.49
N TRP A 102 13.86 11.32 22.43
CA TRP A 102 14.06 10.58 21.18
C TRP A 102 12.93 9.59 20.94
N LYS A 103 12.49 9.47 19.70
CA LYS A 103 11.59 8.40 19.25
C LYS A 103 12.31 7.52 18.24
N VAL A 104 12.33 6.22 18.47
CA VAL A 104 12.89 5.24 17.52
C VAL A 104 11.79 4.29 17.10
N GLY A 105 11.56 4.15 15.79
CA GLY A 105 10.38 3.44 15.30
C GLY A 105 10.38 3.19 13.81
N PHE A 106 9.33 2.51 13.35
CA PHE A 106 9.07 2.28 11.92
C PHE A 106 8.19 3.37 11.31
N ILE A 107 8.57 3.82 10.12
CA ILE A 107 7.76 4.63 9.22
C ILE A 107 7.49 3.77 7.98
N GLN A 108 6.23 3.64 7.56
CA GLN A 108 5.86 2.92 6.34
C GLN A 108 5.14 3.86 5.38
N ALA A 109 5.38 3.70 4.08
CA ALA A 109 4.63 4.39 3.04
C ALA A 109 4.40 3.49 1.83
N CYS A 110 3.22 3.63 1.22
CA CYS A 110 2.82 2.93 0.00
C CYS A 110 3.17 3.79 -1.22
N ASP A 111 3.97 3.26 -2.14
CA ASP A 111 4.35 3.94 -3.39
C ASP A 111 3.58 3.43 -4.60
N CYS A 112 2.91 2.29 -4.49
CA CYS A 112 2.08 1.72 -5.53
C CYS A 112 0.94 0.91 -4.92
N MET A 113 -0.28 1.17 -5.40
CA MET A 113 -1.46 0.38 -5.07
C MET A 113 -2.32 0.14 -6.30
N ILE A 114 -2.50 -1.12 -6.63
CA ILE A 114 -3.59 -1.63 -7.46
C ILE A 114 -4.41 -2.51 -6.53
N PHE A 115 -5.70 -2.21 -6.40
CA PHE A 115 -6.62 -3.06 -5.66
C PHE A 115 -7.96 -3.00 -6.38
N GLN A 116 -8.25 -4.02 -7.17
CA GLN A 116 -9.37 -4.11 -8.08
C GLN A 116 -10.16 -5.39 -7.82
N ASN A 117 -11.48 -5.29 -7.92
CA ASN A 117 -12.39 -6.42 -7.86
C ASN A 117 -13.29 -6.34 -9.10
N GLN A 118 -13.21 -7.33 -9.98
CA GLN A 118 -13.98 -7.38 -11.22
C GLN A 118 -15.30 -8.11 -11.00
N TYR A 119 -16.35 -7.59 -11.62
CA TYR A 119 -17.71 -8.12 -11.53
C TYR A 119 -18.21 -8.53 -12.91
N GLY A 120 -17.65 -9.61 -13.46
CA GLY A 120 -17.96 -10.07 -14.82
C GLY A 120 -17.77 -8.97 -15.87
N ASP A 121 -18.75 -8.84 -16.76
CA ASP A 121 -18.77 -7.83 -17.81
C ASP A 121 -19.38 -6.49 -17.34
N PHE A 122 -19.78 -6.37 -16.07
CA PHE A 122 -20.42 -5.16 -15.55
C PHE A 122 -19.42 -4.06 -15.22
N GLY A 123 -18.17 -4.41 -14.95
CA GLY A 123 -17.10 -3.47 -14.60
C GLY A 123 -16.30 -3.94 -13.38
N PHE A 124 -15.65 -3.00 -12.69
CA PHE A 124 -14.83 -3.30 -11.52
C PHE A 124 -14.92 -2.21 -10.44
N SER A 125 -14.72 -2.62 -9.19
CA SER A 125 -14.47 -1.68 -8.10
C SER A 125 -12.96 -1.54 -7.87
N SER A 126 -12.50 -0.37 -7.46
CA SER A 126 -11.10 -0.14 -7.14
C SER A 126 -10.91 0.73 -5.90
N TRP A 127 -10.06 0.28 -4.99
CA TRP A 127 -9.50 1.16 -3.97
C TRP A 127 -8.36 1.97 -4.60
N GLU A 128 -8.41 3.28 -4.42
CA GLU A 128 -7.52 4.21 -5.11
C GLU A 128 -7.02 5.30 -4.17
N PHE A 129 -5.78 5.76 -4.40
CA PHE A 129 -5.22 6.96 -3.79
C PHE A 129 -5.24 8.10 -4.82
N PRO A 130 -6.15 9.09 -4.69
CA PRO A 130 -6.21 10.22 -5.61
C PRO A 130 -4.85 10.90 -5.80
N GLN A 131 -4.11 11.11 -4.71
CA GLN A 131 -2.83 11.79 -4.69
C GLN A 131 -1.75 11.06 -5.52
N LEU A 132 -1.73 9.72 -5.51
CA LEU A 132 -0.81 8.94 -6.36
C LEU A 132 -1.25 8.96 -7.82
N ILE A 133 -2.55 8.80 -8.08
CA ILE A 133 -3.09 8.73 -9.45
C ILE A 133 -2.85 10.03 -10.21
N VAL A 134 -3.10 11.18 -9.57
CA VAL A 134 -2.81 12.48 -10.19
C VAL A 134 -1.33 12.86 -10.13
N ARG A 135 -0.48 11.99 -9.56
CA ARG A 135 0.98 12.16 -9.43
C ARG A 135 1.39 13.43 -8.68
N ASP A 136 0.60 13.81 -7.67
CA ASP A 136 0.87 14.99 -6.84
C ASP A 136 1.87 14.65 -5.72
N VAL A 137 1.88 13.39 -5.28
CA VAL A 137 2.84 12.83 -4.33
C VAL A 137 3.43 11.53 -4.84
N SER A 138 4.62 11.17 -4.37
CA SER A 138 5.29 9.92 -4.76
C SER A 138 4.88 8.72 -3.91
N MET A 139 4.36 8.95 -2.70
CA MET A 139 4.00 7.92 -1.74
C MET A 139 2.90 8.40 -0.80
N ILE A 140 2.17 7.48 -0.19
CA ILE A 140 1.18 7.74 0.86
C ILE A 140 1.68 7.18 2.18
N ASN A 141 1.70 8.02 3.23
CA ASN A 141 2.05 7.61 4.58
C ASN A 141 1.08 6.52 5.08
N ASP A 142 1.61 5.42 5.62
CA ASP A 142 0.81 4.31 6.14
C ASP A 142 0.85 4.23 7.67
N SER A 143 0.68 5.38 8.33
CA SER A 143 0.62 5.47 9.79
C SER A 143 -0.74 5.05 10.34
N CYS A 144 -0.76 4.83 11.65
CA CYS A 144 -1.99 4.67 12.43
C CYS A 144 -2.91 5.92 12.46
N GLY A 145 -2.51 7.04 11.85
CA GLY A 145 -3.31 8.27 11.76
C GLY A 145 -3.41 9.08 13.06
N ARG A 146 -2.67 8.71 14.11
CA ARG A 146 -2.69 9.40 15.43
C ARG A 146 -1.33 9.91 15.88
N ASN A 147 -0.24 9.29 15.42
CA ASN A 147 1.12 9.59 15.83
C ASN A 147 2.02 9.63 14.59
N TYR A 148 1.74 10.56 13.68
CA TYR A 148 2.57 10.75 12.48
C TYR A 148 4.03 11.01 12.88
N PRO A 149 5.01 10.49 12.10
CA PRO A 149 4.87 9.65 10.90
C PRO A 149 4.83 8.14 11.18
N TRP A 150 4.80 7.75 12.46
CA TRP A 150 5.05 6.38 12.90
C TRP A 150 3.93 5.41 12.49
N TYR A 151 4.33 4.23 12.02
CA TYR A 151 3.41 3.16 11.62
C TYR A 151 2.42 2.84 12.76
N GLY A 152 2.92 2.74 14.00
CA GLY A 152 2.11 2.51 15.19
C GLY A 152 2.51 3.38 16.37
N SER A 153 1.84 3.18 17.50
CA SER A 153 2.04 3.96 18.74
C SER A 153 2.37 3.09 19.96
N LYS A 154 2.48 1.77 19.80
CA LYS A 154 2.78 0.82 20.88
C LYS A 154 4.16 0.22 20.62
N ASN A 155 4.21 -1.05 20.23
CA ASN A 155 5.46 -1.79 20.06
C ASN A 155 6.23 -1.37 18.80
N GLN A 156 5.67 -0.51 17.96
CA GLN A 156 6.26 -0.06 16.69
C GLN A 156 7.21 1.14 16.85
N VAL A 157 7.15 1.79 18.02
CA VAL A 157 7.93 2.99 18.34
C VAL A 157 8.21 3.02 19.83
N VAL A 158 9.45 3.30 20.21
CA VAL A 158 9.83 3.55 21.60
C VAL A 158 10.18 5.02 21.78
N THR A 159 9.81 5.58 22.93
CA THR A 159 10.22 6.92 23.35
C THR A 159 11.30 6.79 24.42
N ILE A 160 12.44 7.42 24.20
CA ILE A 160 13.61 7.39 25.08
C ILE A 160 13.82 8.81 25.59
N GLN A 161 13.63 9.00 26.89
CA GLN A 161 13.73 10.30 27.53
C GLN A 161 15.06 10.42 28.27
N GLY A 162 15.87 11.41 27.88
CA GLY A 162 17.06 11.81 28.61
C GLY A 162 16.74 12.58 29.89
N PRO A 163 17.72 12.74 30.79
CA PRO A 163 19.07 12.21 30.69
C PRO A 163 19.17 10.71 31.06
N ILE A 164 20.00 9.96 30.34
CA ILE A 164 20.34 8.55 30.61
C ILE A 164 21.86 8.43 30.54
N ASN A 165 22.49 7.94 31.61
CA ASN A 165 23.94 7.86 31.75
C ASN A 165 24.57 6.55 31.22
N LYS A 166 23.74 5.60 30.77
CA LYS A 166 24.15 4.29 30.25
C LYS A 166 23.44 3.99 28.94
N GLN A 167 24.00 3.07 28.17
CA GLN A 167 23.30 2.53 27.00
C GLN A 167 22.03 1.79 27.44
N THR A 168 21.01 1.84 26.59
CA THR A 168 19.74 1.14 26.82
C THR A 168 19.40 0.29 25.61
N GLU A 169 18.97 -0.94 25.85
CA GLU A 169 18.54 -1.86 24.80
C GLU A 169 17.02 -1.82 24.65
N HIS A 170 16.54 -1.84 23.41
CA HIS A 170 15.12 -1.77 23.08
C HIS A 170 14.80 -2.73 21.94
N THR A 171 13.61 -3.33 21.98
CA THR A 171 13.07 -4.13 20.89
C THR A 171 11.74 -3.53 20.44
N ILE A 172 11.60 -3.30 19.13
CA ILE A 172 10.37 -2.80 18.51
C ILE A 172 9.97 -3.70 17.34
N ASN A 173 8.67 -3.85 17.15
CA ASN A 173 8.09 -4.77 16.18
C ASN A 173 6.93 -4.10 15.43
N MET A 174 6.85 -4.31 14.12
CA MET A 174 5.67 -4.00 13.32
C MET A 174 5.10 -5.24 12.64
N ARG A 175 3.79 -5.20 12.43
CA ARG A 175 3.04 -6.22 11.69
C ARG A 175 2.03 -5.52 10.81
N ASP A 176 2.00 -5.89 9.54
CA ASP A 176 1.01 -5.45 8.56
C ASP A 176 0.30 -6.65 7.95
N LEU A 177 -1.01 -6.55 7.81
CA LEU A 177 -1.88 -7.65 7.44
C LEU A 177 -3.11 -7.13 6.69
N PHE A 178 -3.41 -7.74 5.55
CA PHE A 178 -4.61 -7.44 4.78
C PHE A 178 -5.72 -8.45 5.08
N VAL A 179 -6.87 -7.93 5.54
CA VAL A 179 -8.09 -8.72 5.80
C VAL A 179 -9.33 -8.06 5.18
N PRO A 180 -9.37 -7.83 3.86
CA PRO A 180 -10.48 -7.14 3.24
C PRO A 180 -11.70 -8.05 3.06
N TRP A 181 -12.87 -7.41 2.97
CA TRP A 181 -14.15 -8.06 2.72
C TRP A 181 -14.69 -7.56 1.38
N ILE A 182 -14.74 -8.45 0.40
CA ILE A 182 -15.09 -8.12 -0.98
C ILE A 182 -16.55 -8.54 -1.22
N PRO A 183 -17.45 -7.61 -1.55
CA PRO A 183 -18.83 -7.95 -1.89
C PRO A 183 -18.90 -8.95 -3.05
N TRP A 184 -19.80 -9.94 -2.93
CA TRP A 184 -20.08 -10.85 -4.04
C TRP A 184 -20.80 -10.15 -5.20
N ASP A 185 -21.61 -9.14 -4.90
CA ASP A 185 -22.36 -8.33 -5.86
C ASP A 185 -21.66 -6.96 -6.07
N ILE A 186 -22.07 -6.26 -7.12
CA ILE A 186 -21.62 -4.92 -7.48
C ILE A 186 -21.82 -3.98 -6.27
N PRO A 187 -20.80 -3.23 -5.81
CA PRO A 187 -20.87 -2.43 -4.57
C PRO A 187 -21.95 -1.34 -4.53
N THR A 188 -22.56 -1.01 -5.66
CA THR A 188 -23.62 0.00 -5.81
C THR A 188 -25.02 -0.60 -5.94
N CYS A 189 -25.12 -1.93 -6.03
CA CYS A 189 -26.37 -2.65 -6.22
C CYS A 189 -26.79 -3.32 -4.89
N GLU A 190 -28.09 -3.32 -4.60
CA GLU A 190 -28.69 -4.09 -3.51
C GLU A 190 -29.17 -5.48 -3.98
N GLY A 191 -28.60 -5.98 -5.07
CA GLY A 191 -28.96 -7.27 -5.62
C GLY A 191 -28.51 -8.44 -4.75
N GLU A 192 -29.02 -9.64 -5.08
CA GLU A 192 -28.59 -10.90 -4.48
C GLU A 192 -27.71 -11.72 -5.43
N GLN A 193 -27.25 -11.13 -6.54
CA GLN A 193 -26.51 -11.86 -7.57
C GLN A 193 -25.02 -11.82 -7.29
N SER A 194 -24.38 -13.00 -7.25
CA SER A 194 -22.92 -13.08 -7.20
C SER A 194 -22.36 -12.71 -8.58
N CYS A 195 -21.74 -11.55 -8.68
CA CYS A 195 -21.14 -11.04 -9.91
C CYS A 195 -19.62 -11.00 -9.86
N LEU A 196 -19.00 -11.10 -8.68
CA LEU A 196 -17.54 -11.11 -8.51
C LEU A 196 -16.90 -12.25 -9.31
N THR A 197 -15.94 -11.91 -10.18
CA THR A 197 -15.22 -12.85 -11.03
C THR A 197 -13.72 -12.84 -10.81
N HIS A 198 -13.14 -11.74 -10.35
CA HIS A 198 -11.69 -11.65 -10.14
C HIS A 198 -11.35 -10.64 -9.05
N ILE A 199 -10.32 -10.93 -8.27
CA ILE A 199 -9.71 -9.99 -7.33
C ILE A 199 -8.23 -9.89 -7.67
N TYR A 200 -7.76 -8.67 -7.88
CA TYR A 200 -6.35 -8.38 -8.05
C TYR A 200 -5.90 -7.29 -7.09
N ARG A 201 -4.89 -7.59 -6.28
CA ARG A 201 -4.22 -6.64 -5.42
C ARG A 201 -2.73 -6.72 -5.64
N HIS A 202 -2.12 -5.59 -5.97
CA HIS A 202 -0.68 -5.41 -6.01
C HIS A 202 -0.31 -4.15 -5.25
N GLN A 203 0.44 -4.29 -4.17
CA GLN A 203 0.90 -3.15 -3.38
C GLN A 203 2.38 -3.24 -3.08
N ARG A 204 3.01 -2.07 -3.04
CA ARG A 204 4.43 -1.92 -2.72
C ARG A 204 4.62 -0.88 -1.62
N PHE A 205 5.59 -1.15 -0.77
CA PHE A 205 5.85 -0.36 0.41
C PHE A 205 7.34 -0.16 0.61
N TYR A 206 7.66 1.01 1.16
CA TYR A 206 8.93 1.27 1.81
C TYR A 206 8.70 1.35 3.32
N VAL A 207 9.62 0.75 4.07
CA VAL A 207 9.66 0.81 5.53
C VAL A 207 11.02 1.35 5.94
N TRP A 208 11.02 2.40 6.75
CA TRP A 208 12.23 2.97 7.33
C TRP A 208 12.25 2.74 8.82
N LEU A 209 13.35 2.19 9.32
CA LEU A 209 13.72 2.29 10.72
C LEU A 209 14.36 3.66 10.95
N CYS A 210 13.75 4.48 11.80
CA CYS A 210 14.20 5.85 12.04
C CYS A 210 14.38 6.16 13.52
N ALA A 211 15.29 7.08 13.82
CA ALA A 211 15.40 7.76 15.10
C ALA A 211 15.12 9.26 14.91
N MET A 212 14.22 9.82 15.71
CA MET A 212 13.85 11.22 15.69
C MET A 212 14.18 11.88 17.02
N ASN A 213 15.00 12.93 16.99
CA ASN A 213 15.17 13.81 18.12
C ASN A 213 13.97 14.76 18.17
N CYS A 214 13.03 14.52 19.09
CA CYS A 214 11.83 15.33 19.22
C CYS A 214 12.11 16.72 19.78
N THR A 215 13.24 16.92 20.47
CA THR A 215 13.65 18.23 20.99
C THR A 215 14.24 19.13 19.90
N LYS A 216 15.05 18.54 19.00
CA LYS A 216 15.72 19.27 17.90
C LYS A 216 14.97 19.22 16.58
N ASN A 217 13.96 18.35 16.47
CA ASN A 217 13.26 18.02 15.24
C ASN A 217 14.23 17.53 14.14
N GLU A 218 15.11 16.59 14.51
CA GLU A 218 16.06 15.94 13.59
C GLU A 218 15.64 14.48 13.39
N LEU A 219 15.70 14.00 12.15
CA LEU A 219 15.30 12.65 11.76
C LEU A 219 16.49 11.93 11.13
N LEU A 220 16.78 10.74 11.63
CA LEU A 220 17.87 9.88 11.19
C LEU A 220 17.28 8.60 10.61
N ILE A 221 17.69 8.25 9.39
CA ILE A 221 17.31 7.00 8.74
C ILE A 221 18.40 5.97 9.03
N ILE A 222 18.03 4.93 9.77
CA ILE A 222 18.95 3.86 10.16
C ILE A 222 19.00 2.81 9.03
N HIS A 223 17.85 2.27 8.66
CA HIS A 223 17.72 1.23 7.64
C HIS A 223 16.45 1.41 6.81
N THR A 224 16.48 0.91 5.58
CA THR A 224 15.32 0.87 4.68
C THR A 224 15.06 -0.54 4.18
N ILE A 225 13.81 -0.96 4.28
CA ILE A 225 13.29 -2.22 3.75
C ILE A 225 12.30 -1.89 2.63
N ARG A 226 12.28 -2.70 1.58
CA ARG A 226 11.24 -2.70 0.56
C ARG A 226 10.51 -4.03 0.62
N TRP A 227 9.19 -3.98 0.59
CA TRP A 227 8.37 -5.19 0.46
C TRP A 227 7.20 -4.93 -0.47
N MET A 228 6.65 -5.99 -1.02
CA MET A 228 5.47 -5.94 -1.86
C MET A 228 4.61 -7.16 -1.63
N GLN A 229 3.36 -7.08 -2.05
CA GLN A 229 2.45 -8.20 -2.01
C GLN A 229 1.51 -8.17 -3.20
N THR A 230 1.45 -9.31 -3.88
CA THR A 230 0.53 -9.58 -4.98
C THR A 230 -0.44 -10.67 -4.53
N ILE A 231 -1.73 -10.40 -4.63
CA ILE A 231 -2.81 -11.36 -4.39
C ILE A 231 -3.69 -11.36 -5.63
N GLU A 232 -3.90 -12.53 -6.19
CA GLU A 232 -4.78 -12.73 -7.33
C GLU A 232 -5.69 -13.92 -7.05
N ILE A 233 -6.99 -13.70 -7.17
CA ILE A 233 -8.02 -14.71 -6.89
C ILE A 233 -8.99 -14.73 -8.07
N ASP A 234 -9.11 -15.90 -8.70
CA ASP A 234 -10.17 -16.17 -9.68
C ASP A 234 -11.44 -16.58 -8.95
N VAL A 235 -12.60 -16.09 -9.41
CA VAL A 235 -13.90 -16.37 -8.79
C VAL A 235 -14.88 -16.85 -9.85
N LYS A 236 -15.47 -18.02 -9.63
CA LYS A 236 -16.49 -18.60 -10.49
C LYS A 236 -17.86 -18.45 -9.83
N PRO A 237 -18.63 -17.38 -10.14
CA PRO A 237 -19.87 -17.06 -9.43
C PRO A 237 -20.97 -18.13 -9.57
N ASN A 238 -20.90 -18.95 -10.62
CA ASN A 238 -21.84 -20.03 -10.90
C ASN A 238 -21.60 -21.31 -10.07
N LEU A 239 -20.48 -21.44 -9.36
CA LEU A 239 -20.24 -22.57 -8.46
C LEU A 239 -20.92 -22.36 -7.11
N TYR A 240 -20.88 -23.35 -6.21
CA TYR A 240 -21.34 -23.19 -4.83
C TYR A 240 -20.30 -22.48 -3.97
N ARG A 241 -20.74 -21.68 -2.98
CA ARG A 241 -19.83 -21.08 -2.00
C ARG A 241 -18.98 -22.15 -1.32
N GLY A 242 -17.70 -21.88 -1.15
CA GLY A 242 -16.67 -22.79 -0.63
C GLY A 242 -15.82 -23.44 -1.73
N ILE A 243 -16.21 -23.31 -3.00
CA ILE A 243 -15.45 -23.77 -4.16
C ILE A 243 -15.43 -22.75 -5.31
N ARG A 244 -15.93 -21.51 -5.10
CA ARG A 244 -15.99 -20.49 -6.16
C ARG A 244 -14.64 -19.88 -6.40
N ALA A 245 -13.87 -19.65 -5.34
CA ALA A 245 -12.66 -18.85 -5.37
C ALA A 245 -11.40 -19.72 -5.37
N THR A 246 -10.45 -19.37 -6.24
CA THR A 246 -9.16 -20.05 -6.35
C THR A 246 -8.04 -19.02 -6.27
N LEU A 247 -7.07 -19.24 -5.37
CA LEU A 247 -5.86 -18.42 -5.32
C LEU A 247 -4.99 -18.71 -6.54
N ILE A 248 -4.71 -17.67 -7.33
CA ILE A 248 -3.88 -17.73 -8.55
C ILE A 248 -2.45 -17.25 -8.27
N SER A 249 -2.31 -16.18 -7.48
CA SER A 249 -1.00 -15.65 -7.10
C SER A 249 -0.15 -16.68 -6.37
N ASN A 250 1.18 -16.52 -6.41
CA ASN A 250 2.12 -17.42 -5.75
C ASN A 250 1.73 -17.66 -4.28
N PRO A 251 1.52 -18.92 -3.85
CA PRO A 251 1.23 -19.25 -2.46
C PRO A 251 2.41 -18.96 -1.52
N GLU A 252 3.62 -18.80 -2.05
CA GLU A 252 4.80 -18.36 -1.32
C GLU A 252 5.10 -16.88 -1.61
N PRO A 253 4.91 -15.98 -0.63
CA PRO A 253 5.16 -14.55 -0.83
C PRO A 253 6.63 -14.23 -1.05
N GLU A 254 6.90 -13.27 -1.95
CA GLU A 254 8.22 -12.67 -2.10
C GLU A 254 8.67 -12.06 -0.76
N GLN A 255 9.86 -12.42 -0.29
CA GLN A 255 10.36 -11.95 1.00
C GLN A 255 10.86 -10.51 0.93
N PRO A 256 10.75 -9.74 2.03
CA PRO A 256 11.23 -8.35 2.09
C PRO A 256 12.72 -8.22 1.77
N ILE A 257 13.09 -7.10 1.16
CA ILE A 257 14.47 -6.80 0.76
C ILE A 257 15.01 -5.66 1.62
N PHE A 258 16.10 -5.92 2.34
CA PHE A 258 16.91 -4.87 2.96
C PHE A 258 17.72 -4.13 1.89
N LEU A 259 17.52 -2.82 1.79
CA LEU A 259 18.24 -2.03 0.80
C LEU A 259 19.69 -1.81 1.24
N LYS A 260 20.63 -1.99 0.30
CA LYS A 260 22.06 -1.73 0.54
C LYS A 260 22.35 -0.28 0.91
N ARG A 261 21.48 0.64 0.48
CA ARG A 261 21.55 2.08 0.77
C ARG A 261 20.18 2.56 1.18
N ASN A 262 20.14 3.43 2.18
CA ASN A 262 18.90 4.08 2.60
C ASN A 262 18.42 5.02 1.49
N ILE A 263 17.11 5.04 1.30
CA ILE A 263 16.47 6.04 0.44
C ILE A 263 15.88 7.14 1.31
N PHE A 264 15.83 8.35 0.76
CA PHE A 264 15.22 9.50 1.42
C PHE A 264 13.72 9.28 1.67
N ILE A 265 13.20 9.80 2.79
CA ILE A 265 11.77 9.78 3.10
C ILE A 265 11.15 11.06 2.53
N PRO A 266 10.29 10.97 1.50
CA PRO A 266 9.62 12.16 0.97
C PRO A 266 8.70 12.77 2.03
N SER A 267 8.49 14.09 2.00
CA SER A 267 7.68 14.76 3.02
C SER A 267 6.24 14.26 3.11
N CYS A 268 5.66 13.79 2.00
CA CYS A 268 4.34 13.16 1.98
C CYS A 268 4.27 11.85 2.79
N ALA A 269 5.41 11.17 2.97
CA ALA A 269 5.49 9.99 3.83
C ALA A 269 5.71 10.36 5.32
N LEU A 270 5.94 11.63 5.64
CA LEU A 270 6.10 12.10 7.03
C LEU A 270 4.86 12.80 7.60
N GLN A 271 3.85 13.03 6.77
CA GLN A 271 2.72 13.90 7.09
C GLN A 271 1.40 13.16 6.87
N GLU A 272 0.32 13.80 7.29
CA GLU A 272 -1.02 13.42 6.88
C GLU A 272 -1.20 13.58 5.35
N PRO A 273 -2.17 12.86 4.74
CA PRO A 273 -3.04 11.85 5.34
C PRO A 273 -2.37 10.48 5.51
N SER A 274 -2.95 9.66 6.40
CA SER A 274 -2.65 8.22 6.39
C SER A 274 -3.35 7.54 5.21
N ALA A 275 -2.84 6.40 4.76
CA ALA A 275 -3.41 5.58 3.69
C ALA A 275 -4.91 5.35 3.88
N ASN A 276 -5.32 4.92 5.07
CA ASN A 276 -6.73 4.70 5.39
C ASN A 276 -7.63 5.95 5.26
N ASN A 277 -7.07 7.14 5.47
CA ASN A 277 -7.81 8.41 5.31
C ASN A 277 -7.76 8.94 3.88
N ALA A 278 -6.70 8.62 3.12
CA ALA A 278 -6.48 9.08 1.75
C ALA A 278 -7.23 8.25 0.70
N GLN A 279 -7.43 6.96 0.96
CA GLN A 279 -8.04 6.05 -0.01
C GLN A 279 -9.54 6.32 -0.21
N LEU A 280 -10.01 6.04 -1.43
CA LEU A 280 -11.42 5.99 -1.79
C LEU A 280 -11.74 4.66 -2.47
N LEU A 281 -13.03 4.29 -2.48
CA LEU A 281 -13.54 3.18 -3.29
C LEU A 281 -14.36 3.75 -4.44
N ILE A 282 -13.97 3.43 -5.67
CA ILE A 282 -14.68 3.81 -6.89
C ILE A 282 -15.24 2.57 -7.59
N TRP A 283 -16.46 2.66 -8.10
CA TRP A 283 -17.05 1.73 -9.04
C TRP A 283 -16.86 2.28 -10.45
N LYS A 284 -16.32 1.46 -11.35
CA LYS A 284 -16.07 1.78 -12.76
C LYS A 284 -16.86 0.77 -13.61
N PRO A 285 -18.09 1.11 -14.01
CA PRO A 285 -18.90 0.20 -14.82
C PRO A 285 -18.34 0.13 -16.25
N THR A 286 -18.64 -0.95 -16.95
CA THR A 286 -18.36 -1.08 -18.39
C THR A 286 -19.18 -0.08 -19.20
N GLN A 287 -20.39 0.26 -18.72
CA GLN A 287 -21.28 1.25 -19.33
C GLN A 287 -21.72 2.30 -18.31
N GLY A 288 -21.67 3.57 -18.71
CA GLY A 288 -22.02 4.71 -17.87
C GLY A 288 -20.82 5.34 -17.17
N GLU A 289 -21.10 6.26 -16.25
CA GLU A 289 -20.05 7.03 -15.57
C GLU A 289 -19.58 6.31 -14.29
N PRO A 290 -18.29 6.44 -13.92
CA PRO A 290 -17.80 5.95 -12.64
C PRO A 290 -18.48 6.61 -11.44
N LEU A 291 -18.62 5.86 -10.34
CA LEU A 291 -19.28 6.32 -9.11
C LEU A 291 -18.38 6.11 -7.90
N VAL A 292 -18.26 7.13 -7.05
CA VAL A 292 -17.56 7.00 -5.75
C VAL A 292 -18.48 6.29 -4.76
N VAL A 293 -18.10 5.08 -4.38
CA VAL A 293 -18.83 4.25 -3.40
C VAL A 293 -18.46 4.65 -1.98
N VAL A 294 -17.16 4.85 -1.72
CA VAL A 294 -16.64 5.33 -0.44
C VAL A 294 -15.76 6.53 -0.69
N ASN A 295 -16.12 7.65 -0.08
CA ASN A 295 -15.34 8.87 -0.16
C ASN A 295 -14.06 8.78 0.70
N PRO A 296 -12.96 9.43 0.27
CA PRO A 296 -11.80 9.57 1.14
C PRO A 296 -12.17 10.48 2.32
N LYS A 297 -11.63 10.17 3.49
CA LYS A 297 -11.83 10.99 4.70
C LYS A 297 -11.05 12.29 4.61
N TYR A 298 -9.86 12.23 4.00
CA TYR A 298 -9.05 13.40 3.72
C TYR A 298 -9.31 13.89 2.31
N ARG A 299 -9.72 15.15 2.18
CA ARG A 299 -9.99 15.80 0.89
C ARG A 299 -9.07 16.99 0.73
N ASP A 300 -8.30 16.98 -0.35
CA ASP A 300 -7.33 18.00 -0.71
C ASP A 300 -7.48 18.41 -2.19
N ARG A 301 -6.57 19.26 -2.65
CA ARG A 301 -6.51 19.68 -4.06
C ARG A 301 -6.37 18.47 -5.01
N SER A 302 -5.67 17.44 -4.61
CA SER A 302 -5.46 16.22 -5.41
C SER A 302 -6.73 15.40 -5.57
N THR A 303 -7.54 15.34 -4.51
CA THR A 303 -8.88 14.76 -4.54
C THR A 303 -9.78 15.51 -5.52
N ILE A 304 -9.74 16.85 -5.51
CA ILE A 304 -10.49 17.68 -6.48
C ILE A 304 -10.00 17.44 -7.91
N LYS A 305 -8.68 17.47 -8.14
CA LYS A 305 -8.07 17.17 -9.46
C LYS A 305 -8.51 15.79 -9.96
N TYR A 306 -8.47 14.79 -9.08
CA TYR A 306 -8.89 13.42 -9.39
C TYR A 306 -10.37 13.40 -9.83
N PHE A 307 -11.28 13.95 -9.05
CA PHE A 307 -12.70 13.99 -9.43
C PHE A 307 -12.95 14.76 -10.73
N SER A 308 -12.27 15.90 -10.93
CA SER A 308 -12.39 16.67 -12.18
C SER A 308 -11.93 15.89 -13.42
N ARG A 309 -10.94 15.00 -13.27
CA ARG A 309 -10.36 14.26 -14.39
C ARG A 309 -11.09 12.95 -14.68
N TYR A 310 -11.61 12.30 -13.63
CA TYR A 310 -12.09 10.92 -13.71
C TYR A 310 -13.59 10.75 -13.47
N LEU A 311 -14.29 11.77 -12.95
CA LEU A 311 -15.74 11.73 -12.69
C LEU A 311 -16.52 12.84 -13.40
N LEU A 312 -15.89 13.98 -13.67
CA LEU A 312 -16.52 15.12 -14.32
C LEU A 312 -16.09 15.18 -15.79
N LYS A 313 -16.59 14.23 -16.59
CA LYS A 313 -16.77 14.51 -18.03
C LYS A 313 -18.11 15.22 -18.16
N ASN A 314 -18.08 16.55 -18.15
CA ASN A 314 -19.18 17.36 -18.69
C ASN A 314 -18.97 17.52 -20.19
#